data_AF-A0A373BWR8-F1
#
_entry.id   AF-A0A373BWR8-F1
#
_cell.length_a   1.000
_cell.length_b   1.000
_cell.length_c   1.000
_cell.angle_alpha   90.00
_cell.angle_beta   90.00
_cell.angle_gamma   90.00
#
_symmetry.space_group_name_H-M   'P 1'
#
loop_
_entity.id
_entity.type
_entity.pdbx_description
1 polymer ?
#
loop_
_entity_poly.entity_id
_entity_poly.type
_entity_poly.pdbx_seq_one_letter_code
_entity_poly.pdbx_strand_id
1 'polypeptide(L)'
;HLPLHNRTADRAIQYLCESRGLNKTLVEAFLLSGDIYEEAKRHNVVFVGRDRSGTPRYAHVRGTADPFRQDIAGADKSYPFRYEGNGNQLFVFEAPIDLLSFICLYPQDWQKRNYLALGGVSGKALDRFLSERKDTQKVFLCLDSDTAGSEACTRLAQSIPGEIAVIRLVPARKDWNDVLRQQGDIPSRKFIAETITLRELPTAQPVPMLRMADVELTSVDWLWFPYIPFGKLTIIQGNPGEGKTYFAMRLAAACTNRKP
;
A
#
# COMPACT_ATOMS: atom_id res chain seq x y z
N HIS A 1 9.47 25.36 -15.17
CA HIS A 1 10.58 24.68 -15.88
C HIS A 1 11.49 24.02 -14.86
N LEU A 2 11.98 22.81 -15.14
CA LEU A 2 12.97 22.15 -14.28
C LEU A 2 14.29 22.92 -14.29
N PRO A 3 15.05 22.93 -13.17
CA PRO A 3 16.45 23.31 -13.16
C PRO A 3 17.25 22.60 -14.26
N LEU A 4 18.25 23.28 -14.82
CA LEU A 4 19.14 22.66 -15.81
C LEU A 4 19.98 21.58 -15.15
N HIS A 5 20.13 20.44 -15.81
CA HIS A 5 20.99 19.35 -15.37
C HIS A 5 22.45 19.76 -15.40
N ASN A 6 23.19 19.46 -14.35
CA ASN A 6 24.64 19.50 -14.38
C ASN A 6 25.20 18.34 -15.24
N ARG A 7 26.43 18.47 -15.72
CA ARG A 7 27.12 17.44 -16.52
C ARG A 7 27.52 16.23 -15.68
N THR A 8 27.74 16.42 -14.39
CA THR A 8 28.03 15.35 -13.42
C THR A 8 27.07 15.42 -12.24
N ALA A 9 27.01 14.35 -11.46
CA ALA A 9 26.19 14.24 -10.25
C ALA A 9 27.06 14.10 -8.99
N ASP A 10 28.32 14.50 -9.05
CA ASP A 10 29.31 14.21 -8.01
C ASP A 10 28.94 14.83 -6.66
N ARG A 11 28.46 16.09 -6.66
CA ARG A 11 28.05 16.76 -5.42
C ARG A 11 26.75 16.20 -4.87
N ALA A 12 25.82 15.83 -5.74
CA ALA A 12 24.58 15.18 -5.34
C ALA A 12 24.87 13.81 -4.71
N ILE A 13 25.72 12.99 -5.33
CA ILE A 13 26.15 11.69 -4.80
C ILE A 13 26.86 11.87 -3.47
N GLN A 14 27.82 12.79 -3.39
CA GLN A 14 28.55 13.08 -2.16
C GLN A 14 27.60 13.46 -1.02
N TYR A 15 26.69 14.40 -1.26
CA TYR A 15 25.71 14.82 -0.28
C TYR A 15 24.80 13.66 0.16
N LEU A 16 24.21 12.94 -0.80
CA LEU A 16 23.25 11.87 -0.49
C LEU A 16 23.92 10.67 0.20
N CYS A 17 25.13 10.31 -0.18
CA CYS A 17 25.82 9.14 0.38
C CYS A 17 26.57 9.49 1.68
N GLU A 18 27.40 10.53 1.66
CA GLU A 18 28.27 10.86 2.79
C GLU A 18 27.53 11.65 3.87
N SER A 19 26.78 12.68 3.48
CA SER A 19 26.09 13.53 4.46
C SER A 19 24.78 12.91 4.94
N ARG A 20 24.04 12.23 4.05
CA ARG A 20 22.73 11.64 4.35
C ARG A 20 22.77 10.14 4.64
N GLY A 21 23.89 9.46 4.42
CA GLY A 21 24.07 8.04 4.73
C GLY A 21 23.33 7.09 3.77
N LEU A 22 22.84 7.58 2.63
CA LEU A 22 22.09 6.76 1.68
C LEU A 22 23.03 5.77 0.97
N ASN A 23 22.51 4.58 0.67
CA ASN A 23 23.24 3.58 -0.07
C ASN A 23 23.53 4.08 -1.50
N LYS A 24 24.81 4.00 -1.92
CA LYS A 24 25.25 4.51 -3.22
C LYS A 24 24.54 3.86 -4.40
N THR A 25 24.38 2.54 -4.39
CA THR A 25 23.68 1.80 -5.47
C THR A 25 22.21 2.22 -5.59
N LEU A 26 21.55 2.52 -4.47
CA LEU A 26 20.19 3.08 -4.50
C LEU A 26 20.19 4.46 -5.15
N VAL A 27 21.09 5.36 -4.73
CA VAL A 27 21.20 6.72 -5.29
C VAL A 27 21.48 6.66 -6.79
N GLU A 28 22.43 5.81 -7.22
CA GLU A 28 22.77 5.60 -8.63
C GLU A 28 21.57 5.12 -9.45
N ALA A 29 20.72 4.23 -8.91
CA ALA A 29 19.52 3.78 -9.60
C ALA A 29 18.55 4.93 -9.92
N PHE A 30 18.32 5.84 -8.96
CA PHE A 30 17.45 7.01 -9.16
C PHE A 30 18.10 8.13 -10.00
N LEU A 31 19.44 8.21 -10.03
CA LEU A 31 20.17 9.08 -10.96
C LEU A 31 20.04 8.57 -12.40
N LEU A 32 20.17 7.25 -12.61
CA LEU A 32 20.05 6.62 -13.92
C LEU A 32 18.62 6.74 -14.49
N SER A 33 17.58 6.66 -13.65
CA SER A 33 16.20 6.90 -14.09
C SER A 33 15.91 8.38 -14.36
N GLY A 34 16.78 9.28 -13.91
CA GLY A 34 16.59 10.73 -13.98
C GLY A 34 15.51 11.25 -13.03
N ASP A 35 15.13 10.47 -12.02
CA ASP A 35 14.22 10.90 -10.96
C ASP A 35 14.95 11.72 -9.88
N ILE A 36 16.27 11.55 -9.79
CA ILE A 36 17.17 12.42 -9.05
C ILE A 36 18.20 12.97 -10.04
N TYR A 37 18.57 14.24 -9.90
CA TYR A 37 19.74 14.79 -10.60
C TYR A 37 20.34 15.97 -9.84
N GLU A 38 21.52 16.40 -10.28
CA GLU A 38 22.20 17.58 -9.76
C GLU A 38 21.92 18.81 -10.65
N GLU A 39 21.49 19.93 -10.08
CA GLU A 39 21.31 21.16 -10.87
C GLU A 39 22.64 21.84 -11.21
N ALA A 40 22.71 22.46 -12.39
CA ALA A 40 23.94 23.07 -12.91
C ALA A 40 24.42 24.31 -12.16
N LYS A 41 23.51 25.11 -11.57
CA LYS A 41 23.86 26.45 -11.07
C LYS A 41 24.38 26.43 -9.64
N ARG A 42 23.70 25.75 -8.73
CA ARG A 42 24.08 25.69 -7.30
C ARG A 42 24.48 24.30 -6.83
N HIS A 43 24.46 23.30 -7.73
CA HIS A 43 24.73 21.90 -7.40
C HIS A 43 23.79 21.36 -6.32
N ASN A 44 22.53 21.81 -6.32
CA ASN A 44 21.47 21.25 -5.48
C ASN A 44 21.05 19.87 -6.01
N VAL A 45 20.53 19.04 -5.12
CA VAL A 45 19.84 17.80 -5.52
C VAL A 45 18.41 18.15 -5.92
N VAL A 46 17.97 17.63 -7.05
CA VAL A 46 16.60 17.78 -7.53
C VAL A 46 15.92 16.41 -7.53
N PHE A 47 14.77 16.31 -6.87
CA PHE A 47 13.91 15.13 -6.86
C PHE A 47 12.69 15.39 -7.74
N VAL A 48 12.49 14.58 -8.78
CA VAL A 48 11.50 14.82 -9.83
C VAL A 48 10.26 13.95 -9.61
N GLY A 49 9.09 14.56 -9.78
CA GLY A 49 7.84 13.84 -9.89
C GLY A 49 7.29 13.89 -11.32
N ARG A 50 6.90 12.73 -11.84
CA ARG A 50 6.51 12.53 -13.23
C ARG A 50 5.06 12.05 -13.34
N ASP A 51 4.43 12.39 -14.46
CA ASP A 51 3.17 11.75 -14.86
C ASP A 51 3.42 10.38 -15.51
N ARG A 52 2.34 9.67 -15.85
CA ARG A 52 2.41 8.34 -16.47
C ARG A 52 3.10 8.31 -17.85
N SER A 53 3.21 9.46 -18.52
CA SER A 53 3.95 9.57 -19.78
C SER A 53 5.46 9.76 -19.57
N GLY A 54 5.91 9.83 -18.31
CA GLY A 54 7.29 10.15 -17.95
C GLY A 54 7.59 11.65 -17.95
N THR A 55 6.58 12.51 -18.18
CA THR A 55 6.78 13.96 -18.25
C THR A 55 6.91 14.54 -16.84
N PRO A 56 7.97 15.32 -16.54
CA PRO A 56 8.10 16.00 -15.26
C PRO A 56 6.97 17.01 -15.01
N ARG A 57 6.30 16.90 -13.86
CA ARG A 57 5.24 17.82 -13.40
C ARG A 57 5.55 18.49 -12.07
N TYR A 58 6.52 17.95 -11.34
CA TYR A 58 6.95 18.41 -10.04
C TYR A 58 8.46 18.27 -9.91
N ALA A 59 9.06 19.14 -9.11
CA ALA A 59 10.40 18.92 -8.62
C ALA A 59 10.61 19.59 -7.25
N HIS A 60 11.28 18.87 -6.37
CA HIS A 60 11.76 19.37 -5.09
C HIS A 60 13.27 19.60 -5.17
N VAL A 61 13.72 20.81 -4.86
CA VAL A 61 15.14 21.18 -4.87
C VAL A 61 15.65 21.21 -3.44
N ARG A 62 16.79 20.55 -3.19
CA ARG A 62 17.45 20.46 -1.89
C ARG A 62 18.90 20.92 -1.96
N GLY A 63 19.25 21.89 -1.13
CA GLY A 63 20.61 22.39 -0.97
C GLY A 63 21.59 21.29 -0.55
N THR A 64 22.75 21.24 -1.21
CA THR A 64 23.86 20.34 -0.85
C THR A 64 24.84 20.97 0.13
N ALA A 65 24.97 22.30 0.12
CA ALA A 65 25.88 23.05 0.99
C ALA A 65 25.17 23.83 2.11
N ASP A 66 23.84 23.95 2.05
CA ASP A 66 23.04 24.78 2.95
C ASP A 66 21.67 24.12 3.21
N PRO A 67 20.86 24.60 4.17
CA PRO A 67 19.57 23.97 4.49
C PRO A 67 18.46 24.28 3.48
N PHE A 68 18.75 24.89 2.32
CA PHE A 68 17.77 25.28 1.31
C PHE A 68 16.88 24.11 0.88
N ARG A 69 15.58 24.39 0.78
CA ARG A 69 14.59 23.47 0.21
C ARG A 69 13.47 24.27 -0.44
N GLN A 70 13.08 23.88 -1.65
CA GLN A 70 12.04 24.58 -2.39
C GLN A 70 11.43 23.69 -3.48
N ASP A 71 10.10 23.75 -3.63
CA ASP A 71 9.42 23.23 -4.82
C ASP A 71 9.56 24.22 -5.97
N ILE A 72 9.76 23.73 -7.19
CA ILE A 72 9.89 24.61 -8.37
C ILE A 72 8.60 25.41 -8.64
N ALA A 73 8.73 26.57 -9.30
CA ALA A 73 7.58 27.35 -9.70
C ALA A 73 6.68 26.57 -10.67
N GLY A 74 5.37 26.54 -10.38
CA GLY A 74 4.38 25.79 -11.16
C GLY A 74 4.35 24.28 -10.89
N ALA A 75 5.01 23.82 -9.81
CA ALA A 75 5.00 22.40 -9.45
C ALA A 75 3.59 21.90 -9.10
N ASP A 76 3.16 20.84 -9.76
CA ASP A 76 1.93 20.14 -9.43
C ASP A 76 2.21 19.07 -8.38
N LYS A 77 1.86 19.36 -7.13
CA LYS A 77 2.06 18.46 -5.98
C LYS A 77 1.30 17.14 -6.08
N SER A 78 0.39 16.97 -7.04
CA SER A 78 -0.25 15.67 -7.28
C SER A 78 0.69 14.66 -7.92
N TYR A 79 1.81 15.10 -8.51
CA TYR A 79 2.85 14.22 -9.07
C TYR A 79 4.08 14.21 -8.16
N PRO A 80 4.07 13.50 -7.02
CA PRO A 80 5.19 13.48 -6.09
C PRO A 80 6.45 12.82 -6.68
N PHE A 81 7.59 13.01 -6.01
CA PHE A 81 8.68 12.06 -6.13
C PHE A 81 8.22 10.70 -5.59
N ARG A 82 8.30 9.66 -6.41
CA ARG A 82 7.76 8.33 -6.10
C ARG A 82 8.55 7.21 -6.76
N TYR A 83 8.43 6.02 -6.19
CA TYR A 83 8.81 4.76 -6.81
C TYR A 83 7.58 3.85 -6.86
N GLU A 84 7.34 3.26 -8.02
CA GLU A 84 6.16 2.42 -8.26
C GLU A 84 6.59 0.99 -8.59
N GLY A 85 6.30 0.08 -7.66
CA GLY A 85 6.51 -1.35 -7.81
C GLY A 85 5.23 -2.07 -8.26
N ASN A 86 5.30 -3.39 -8.33
CA ASN A 86 4.19 -4.25 -8.76
C ASN A 86 3.28 -4.76 -7.62
N GLY A 87 3.63 -4.50 -6.36
CA GLY A 87 2.83 -4.91 -5.21
C GLY A 87 1.71 -3.94 -4.85
N ASN A 88 0.92 -4.33 -3.84
CA ASN A 88 -0.29 -3.63 -3.37
C ASN A 88 -0.09 -2.82 -2.07
N GLN A 89 1.16 -2.70 -1.62
CA GLN A 89 1.55 -1.95 -0.43
C GLN A 89 2.14 -0.60 -0.83
N LEU A 90 1.68 0.47 -0.18
CA LEU A 90 2.16 1.83 -0.37
C LEU A 90 2.75 2.39 0.92
N PHE A 91 3.95 2.95 0.83
CA PHE A 91 4.62 3.67 1.92
C PHE A 91 4.68 5.16 1.59
N VAL A 92 4.23 6.01 2.53
CA VAL A 92 4.04 7.44 2.34
C VAL A 92 4.96 8.21 3.29
N PHE A 93 5.81 9.08 2.76
CA PHE A 93 6.81 9.85 3.51
C PHE A 93 6.59 11.35 3.35
N GLU A 94 7.10 12.13 4.31
CA GLU A 94 7.05 13.59 4.23
C GLU A 94 7.97 14.14 3.13
N ALA A 95 9.19 13.60 3.03
CA ALA A 95 10.20 14.05 2.09
C ALA A 95 10.91 12.92 1.32
N PRO A 96 11.53 13.22 0.15
CA PRO A 96 12.25 12.23 -0.65
C PRO A 96 13.42 11.55 0.08
N ILE A 97 14.15 12.28 0.93
CA ILE A 97 15.29 11.72 1.66
C ILE A 97 14.82 10.68 2.68
N ASP A 98 13.67 10.89 3.33
CA ASP A 98 13.11 9.91 4.28
C ASP A 98 12.67 8.64 3.58
N LEU A 99 12.05 8.76 2.41
CA LEU A 99 11.70 7.63 1.55
C LEU A 99 12.93 6.78 1.21
N LEU A 100 14.00 7.41 0.73
CA LEU A 100 15.24 6.70 0.39
C LEU A 100 15.91 6.11 1.63
N SER A 101 15.83 6.81 2.76
CA SER A 101 16.40 6.35 4.02
C SER A 101 15.69 5.09 4.51
N PHE A 102 14.36 5.04 4.39
CA PHE A 102 13.58 3.86 4.72
C PHE A 102 13.96 2.66 3.84
N ILE A 103 14.16 2.86 2.53
CA ILE A 103 14.62 1.79 1.63
C ILE A 103 15.99 1.26 2.06
N CYS A 104 16.91 2.13 2.50
CA CYS A 104 18.22 1.72 3.02
C CYS A 104 18.11 0.89 4.30
N LEU A 105 17.16 1.22 5.19
CA LEU A 105 16.91 0.48 6.44
C LEU A 105 16.22 -0.88 6.19
N TYR A 106 15.38 -0.96 5.15
CA TYR A 106 14.60 -2.15 4.80
C TYR A 106 14.77 -2.54 3.33
N PRO A 107 15.98 -3.00 2.92
CA PRO A 107 16.31 -3.23 1.51
C PRO A 107 15.67 -4.49 0.91
N GLN A 108 15.11 -5.37 1.73
CA GLN A 108 14.54 -6.62 1.25
C GLN A 108 13.27 -6.37 0.44
N ASP A 109 13.27 -6.81 -0.82
CA ASP A 109 12.12 -6.74 -1.74
C ASP A 109 11.52 -5.33 -1.90
N TRP A 110 12.31 -4.27 -1.69
CA TRP A 110 11.81 -2.89 -1.76
C TRP A 110 11.19 -2.59 -3.13
N GLN A 111 11.77 -3.12 -4.21
CA GLN A 111 11.28 -2.93 -5.58
C GLN A 111 9.88 -3.50 -5.84
N LYS A 112 9.39 -4.41 -4.99
CA LYS A 112 8.02 -4.95 -5.08
C LYS A 112 6.98 -4.03 -4.44
N ARG A 113 7.39 -2.98 -3.73
CA ARG A 113 6.51 -2.08 -2.97
C ARG A 113 6.44 -0.71 -3.65
N ASN A 114 5.44 0.08 -3.27
CA ASN A 114 5.27 1.45 -3.75
C ASN A 114 5.68 2.43 -2.66
N TYR A 115 6.30 3.54 -3.07
CA TYR A 115 6.77 4.59 -2.18
C TYR A 115 6.43 5.96 -2.76
N LEU A 116 5.94 6.88 -1.96
CA LEU A 116 5.71 8.27 -2.38
C LEU A 116 6.16 9.26 -1.31
N ALA A 117 6.73 10.38 -1.74
CA ALA A 117 7.11 11.49 -0.88
C ALA A 117 6.17 12.69 -1.13
N LEU A 118 5.46 13.12 -0.09
CA LEU A 118 4.40 14.14 -0.20
C LEU A 118 4.92 15.56 -0.50
N GLY A 119 6.18 15.86 -0.15
CA GLY A 119 6.69 17.23 -0.23
C GLY A 119 6.05 18.13 0.83
N GLY A 120 5.99 17.62 2.07
CA GLY A 120 5.29 18.21 3.22
C GLY A 120 4.08 17.36 3.66
N VAL A 121 3.05 18.00 4.23
CA VAL A 121 1.91 17.30 4.84
C VAL A 121 0.62 17.30 4.00
N SER A 122 0.71 17.61 2.70
CA SER A 122 -0.45 17.70 1.79
C SER A 122 -0.92 16.32 1.30
N GLY A 123 -2.23 16.09 1.23
CA GLY A 123 -2.80 14.81 0.76
C GLY A 123 -2.89 14.64 -0.76
N LYS A 124 -2.68 15.70 -1.56
CA LYS A 124 -2.93 15.68 -3.02
C LYS A 124 -2.18 14.56 -3.76
N ALA A 125 -0.93 14.33 -3.38
CA ALA A 125 -0.09 13.26 -3.93
C ALA A 125 -0.67 11.86 -3.64
N LEU A 126 -1.15 11.66 -2.39
CA LEU A 126 -1.75 10.40 -1.96
C LEU A 126 -3.08 10.14 -2.67
N ASP A 127 -3.96 11.15 -2.72
CA ASP A 127 -5.26 11.05 -3.39
C ASP A 127 -5.09 10.65 -4.85
N ARG A 128 -4.14 11.30 -5.54
CA ARG A 128 -3.83 10.95 -6.93
C ARG A 128 -3.32 9.52 -7.05
N PHE A 129 -2.37 9.11 -6.22
CA PHE A 129 -1.81 7.76 -6.28
C PHE A 129 -2.91 6.70 -6.10
N LEU A 130 -3.79 6.87 -5.11
CA LEU A 130 -4.91 5.95 -4.86
C LEU A 130 -6.02 6.04 -5.92
N SER A 131 -6.13 7.17 -6.63
CA SER A 131 -6.97 7.26 -7.82
C SER A 131 -6.43 6.41 -8.98
N GLU A 132 -5.10 6.30 -9.06
CA GLU A 132 -4.37 5.64 -10.14
C GLU A 132 -4.15 4.13 -9.89
N ARG A 133 -3.96 3.73 -8.62
CA ARG A 133 -3.64 2.36 -8.17
C ARG A 133 -4.75 1.78 -7.30
N LYS A 134 -5.78 1.26 -7.98
CA LYS A 134 -6.97 0.64 -7.36
C LYS A 134 -6.71 -0.72 -6.72
N ASP A 135 -5.57 -1.32 -7.02
CA ASP A 135 -5.06 -2.56 -6.43
C ASP A 135 -4.41 -2.35 -5.05
N THR A 136 -4.26 -1.11 -4.58
CA THR A 136 -3.66 -0.81 -3.28
C THR A 136 -4.53 -1.36 -2.15
N GLN A 137 -3.97 -2.24 -1.32
CA GLN A 137 -4.68 -2.87 -0.18
C GLN A 137 -4.22 -2.33 1.17
N LYS A 138 -2.98 -1.83 1.24
CA LYS A 138 -2.37 -1.41 2.51
C LYS A 138 -1.51 -0.17 2.33
N VAL A 139 -1.76 0.83 3.18
CA VAL A 139 -1.00 2.07 3.24
C VAL A 139 -0.27 2.17 4.57
N PHE A 140 1.02 2.46 4.50
CA PHE A 140 1.90 2.74 5.62
C PHE A 140 2.25 4.24 5.62
N LEU A 141 1.73 4.98 6.59
CA LEU A 141 2.05 6.38 6.81
C LEU A 141 3.33 6.48 7.65
N CYS A 142 4.37 7.03 7.04
CA CYS A 142 5.74 7.07 7.55
C CYS A 142 6.23 8.52 7.65
N LEU A 143 5.36 9.44 8.07
CA LEU A 143 5.70 10.85 8.28
C LEU A 143 6.53 11.02 9.56
N ASP A 144 7.06 12.22 9.76
CA ASP A 144 7.90 12.59 10.91
C ASP A 144 7.24 12.25 12.26
N SER A 145 8.08 12.04 13.28
CA SER A 145 7.61 11.66 14.62
C SER A 145 6.99 12.84 15.39
N ASP A 146 7.03 14.06 14.85
CA ASP A 146 6.57 15.26 15.53
C ASP A 146 5.04 15.41 15.51
N THR A 147 4.54 16.45 16.19
CA THR A 147 3.11 16.74 16.28
C THR A 147 2.49 16.97 14.91
N ALA A 148 3.18 17.68 14.01
CA ALA A 148 2.66 17.98 12.67
C ALA A 148 2.55 16.72 11.81
N GLY A 149 3.56 15.84 11.85
CA GLY A 149 3.52 14.52 11.22
C GLY A 149 2.42 13.63 11.78
N SER A 150 2.17 13.71 13.10
CA SER A 150 1.09 12.99 13.77
C SER A 150 -0.30 13.42 13.32
N GLU A 151 -0.57 14.72 13.36
CA GLU A 151 -1.83 15.30 12.91
C GLU A 151 -2.06 15.04 11.42
N ALA A 152 -1.00 15.13 10.61
CA ALA A 152 -1.04 14.80 9.20
C ALA A 152 -1.40 13.33 8.97
N CYS A 153 -0.83 12.38 9.72
CA CYS A 153 -1.19 10.97 9.60
C CYS A 153 -2.67 10.73 9.88
N THR A 154 -3.21 11.32 10.95
CA THR A 154 -4.64 11.20 11.31
C THR A 154 -5.53 11.75 10.20
N ARG A 155 -5.21 12.93 9.67
CA ARG A 155 -5.95 13.56 8.58
C ARG A 155 -5.88 12.75 7.27
N LEU A 156 -4.69 12.27 6.90
CA LEU A 156 -4.51 11.46 5.70
C LEU A 156 -5.26 10.12 5.83
N ALA A 157 -5.24 9.50 7.01
CA ALA A 157 -6.00 8.29 7.27
C ALA A 157 -7.50 8.48 7.08
N GLN A 158 -8.06 9.68 7.26
CA GLN A 158 -9.47 9.94 6.97
C GLN A 158 -9.76 10.07 5.46
N SER A 159 -8.79 10.51 4.66
CA SER A 159 -8.94 10.64 3.19
C SER A 159 -8.77 9.33 2.42
N ILE A 160 -8.11 8.32 3.00
CA ILE A 160 -7.86 7.03 2.35
C ILE A 160 -9.19 6.23 2.22
N PRO A 161 -9.51 5.64 1.05
CA PRO A 161 -10.70 4.81 0.84
C PRO A 161 -10.90 3.72 1.91
N GLY A 162 -12.15 3.47 2.28
CA GLY A 162 -12.57 2.58 3.39
C GLY A 162 -11.96 1.18 3.35
N GLU A 163 -11.79 0.65 2.15
CA GLU A 163 -11.35 -0.71 1.84
C GLU A 163 -9.83 -0.93 1.95
N ILE A 164 -9.08 0.11 2.33
CA ILE A 164 -7.62 0.06 2.46
C ILE A 164 -7.23 0.05 3.94
N ALA A 165 -6.37 -0.89 4.34
CA ALA A 165 -5.80 -0.93 5.68
C ALA A 165 -4.78 0.20 5.85
N VAL A 166 -4.81 0.90 6.98
CA VAL A 166 -3.94 2.05 7.25
C VAL A 166 -3.16 1.83 8.54
N ILE A 167 -1.83 1.84 8.41
CA ILE A 167 -0.89 1.70 9.53
C ILE A 167 0.03 2.91 9.53
N ARG A 168 0.33 3.45 10.70
CA ARG A 168 1.39 4.44 10.89
C ARG A 168 2.62 3.76 11.46
N LEU A 169 3.77 4.04 10.86
CA LEU A 169 5.09 3.64 11.35
C LEU A 169 5.79 4.88 11.87
N VAL A 170 6.00 4.95 13.20
CA VAL A 170 6.68 6.09 13.83
C VAL A 170 8.19 5.82 13.85
N PRO A 171 9.02 6.71 13.26
CA PRO A 171 10.47 6.52 13.27
C PRO A 171 11.03 6.59 14.70
N ALA A 172 12.12 5.87 14.98
CA ALA A 172 12.78 5.85 16.29
C ALA A 172 13.61 7.12 16.61
N ARG A 173 13.67 8.04 15.65
CA ARG A 173 14.24 9.39 15.76
C ARG A 173 13.23 10.34 15.11
N LYS A 174 13.60 11.62 15.01
CA LYS A 174 12.74 12.67 14.45
C LYS A 174 12.15 12.30 13.08
N ASP A 175 13.00 11.83 12.18
CA ASP A 175 12.65 11.42 10.82
C ASP A 175 13.42 10.15 10.42
N TRP A 176 13.14 9.60 9.22
CA TRP A 176 13.77 8.35 8.78
C TRP A 176 15.23 8.54 8.39
N ASN A 177 15.63 9.75 7.98
CA ASN A 177 17.03 10.04 7.73
C ASN A 177 17.85 10.06 9.01
N ASP A 178 17.32 10.63 10.09
CA ASP A 178 17.95 10.60 11.41
C ASP A 178 18.06 9.16 11.94
N VAL A 179 17.03 8.32 11.73
CA VAL A 179 17.10 6.89 12.05
C VAL A 179 18.24 6.22 11.30
N LEU A 180 18.39 6.47 10.00
CA LEU A 180 19.46 5.88 9.19
C LEU A 180 20.86 6.36 9.62
N ARG A 181 21.03 7.66 9.85
CA ARG A 181 22.31 8.26 10.23
C ARG A 181 22.76 7.84 11.62
N GLN A 182 21.82 7.63 12.54
CA GLN A 182 22.09 7.27 13.93
C GLN A 182 21.79 5.78 14.20
N GLN A 183 21.69 4.95 13.17
CA GLN A 183 21.25 3.55 13.30
C GLN A 183 22.14 2.72 14.24
N GLY A 184 23.42 3.07 14.36
CA GLY A 184 24.37 2.43 15.28
C GLY A 184 24.04 2.68 16.76
N ASP A 185 23.38 3.79 17.07
CA ASP A 185 22.99 4.18 18.42
C ASP A 185 21.58 3.70 18.79
N ILE A 186 20.91 2.96 17.91
CA ILE A 186 19.56 2.43 18.13
C ILE A 186 19.68 0.99 18.65
N PRO A 187 19.31 0.73 19.92
CA PRO A 187 19.41 -0.60 20.51
C PRO A 187 18.62 -1.63 19.72
N SER A 188 19.23 -2.80 19.51
CA SER A 188 18.60 -3.94 18.80
C SER A 188 18.09 -3.62 17.39
N ARG A 189 18.56 -2.53 16.75
CA ARG A 189 18.07 -2.06 15.45
C ARG A 189 16.56 -1.84 15.40
N LYS A 190 15.97 -1.43 16.53
CA LYS A 190 14.54 -1.10 16.63
C LYS A 190 14.27 0.27 15.98
N PHE A 191 14.31 0.30 14.66
CA PHE A 191 14.19 1.53 13.84
C PHE A 191 12.77 2.13 13.83
N ILE A 192 11.76 1.32 14.13
CA ILE A 192 10.37 1.74 14.34
C ILE A 192 10.14 1.84 15.85
N ALA A 193 9.87 3.04 16.36
CA ALA A 193 9.52 3.24 17.76
C ALA A 193 8.15 2.62 18.08
N GLU A 194 7.17 2.94 17.24
CA GLU A 194 5.78 2.56 17.43
C GLU A 194 5.13 2.19 16.10
N THR A 195 4.26 1.18 16.12
CA THR A 195 3.40 0.81 15.00
C THR A 195 1.96 1.03 15.46
N ILE A 196 1.29 2.02 14.87
CA ILE A 196 -0.06 2.41 15.24
C ILE A 196 -1.00 1.98 14.13
N THR A 197 -1.92 1.07 14.42
CA THR A 197 -2.95 0.70 13.47
C THR A 197 -4.07 1.73 13.49
N LEU A 198 -4.18 2.53 12.43
CA LEU A 198 -5.21 3.56 12.31
C LEU A 198 -6.52 2.99 11.75
N ARG A 199 -6.41 1.94 10.94
CA ARG A 199 -7.57 1.22 10.40
C ARG A 199 -7.23 -0.22 10.06
N GLU A 200 -7.99 -1.14 10.65
CA GLU A 200 -8.00 -2.55 10.26
C GLU A 200 -9.14 -2.82 9.30
N LEU A 201 -8.90 -3.71 8.32
CA LEU A 201 -9.96 -4.26 7.51
C LEU A 201 -10.53 -5.48 8.22
N PRO A 202 -11.85 -5.76 8.12
CA PRO A 202 -12.41 -6.99 8.64
C PRO A 202 -11.68 -8.17 8.01
N THR A 203 -10.99 -8.97 8.83
CA THR A 203 -10.50 -10.27 8.37
C THR A 203 -11.72 -11.09 7.95
N ALA A 204 -11.70 -11.60 6.72
CA ALA A 204 -12.69 -12.59 6.29
C ALA A 204 -12.77 -13.67 7.37
N GLN A 205 -13.96 -13.87 7.96
CA GLN A 205 -14.12 -14.89 8.99
C GLN A 205 -13.68 -16.23 8.39
N PRO A 206 -12.75 -16.95 9.03
CA PRO A 206 -12.34 -18.25 8.51
C PRO A 206 -13.59 -19.13 8.45
N VAL A 207 -13.81 -19.77 7.30
CA VAL A 207 -14.87 -20.79 7.18
C VAL A 207 -14.58 -21.83 8.25
N PRO A 208 -15.53 -22.13 9.16
CA PRO A 208 -15.29 -23.06 10.24
C PRO A 208 -14.90 -24.43 9.65
N MET A 209 -13.66 -24.85 9.88
CA MET A 209 -13.18 -26.17 9.52
C MET A 209 -13.62 -27.16 10.58
N LEU A 210 -14.62 -27.98 10.26
CA LEU A 210 -15.02 -29.12 11.08
C LEU A 210 -14.17 -30.34 10.71
N ARG A 211 -13.57 -31.03 11.68
CA ARG A 211 -12.91 -32.32 11.42
C ARG A 211 -13.97 -33.36 11.14
N MET A 212 -13.74 -34.21 10.15
CA MET A 212 -14.68 -35.28 9.79
C MET A 212 -14.99 -36.23 10.98
N ALA A 213 -14.03 -36.42 11.90
CA ALA A 213 -14.22 -37.23 13.09
C ALA A 213 -15.20 -36.61 14.11
N ASP A 214 -15.38 -35.29 14.08
CA ASP A 214 -16.28 -34.54 14.97
C ASP A 214 -17.67 -34.38 14.34
N VAL A 215 -17.89 -34.89 13.12
CA VAL A 215 -19.20 -34.90 12.47
C VAL A 215 -20.00 -36.06 13.03
N GLU A 216 -20.96 -35.76 13.90
CA GLU A 216 -21.90 -36.76 14.40
C GLU A 216 -22.80 -37.27 13.25
N LEU A 217 -22.84 -38.59 13.08
CA LEU A 217 -23.75 -39.25 12.15
C LEU A 217 -25.18 -39.03 12.64
N THR A 218 -25.95 -38.27 11.87
CA THR A 218 -27.37 -38.05 12.13
C THR A 218 -28.20 -38.97 11.25
N SER A 219 -29.24 -39.57 11.84
CA SER A 219 -30.21 -40.33 11.06
C SER A 219 -30.93 -39.40 10.08
N VAL A 220 -31.01 -39.82 8.83
CA VAL A 220 -31.75 -39.08 7.80
C VAL A 220 -33.19 -39.58 7.80
N ASP A 221 -34.13 -38.68 8.02
CA ASP A 221 -35.55 -38.95 7.81
C ASP A 221 -35.87 -38.82 6.32
N TRP A 222 -36.71 -39.71 5.81
CA TRP A 222 -36.99 -39.82 4.37
C TRP A 222 -38.44 -39.54 4.06
N LEU A 223 -38.68 -38.69 3.06
CA LEU A 223 -39.96 -38.64 2.38
C LEU A 223 -40.12 -39.85 1.46
N TRP A 224 -39.06 -40.22 0.76
CA TRP A 224 -39.01 -41.42 -0.08
C TRP A 224 -37.62 -42.01 -0.04
N PHE A 225 -37.43 -43.13 0.65
CA PHE A 225 -36.14 -43.80 0.72
C PHE A 225 -35.82 -44.55 -0.59
N PRO A 226 -34.59 -44.46 -1.14
CA PRO A 226 -33.43 -43.66 -0.73
C PRO A 226 -33.25 -42.36 -1.55
N TYR A 227 -34.34 -41.77 -2.05
CA TYR A 227 -34.32 -40.71 -3.08
C TYR A 227 -34.55 -39.30 -2.55
N ILE A 228 -35.48 -39.10 -1.60
CA ILE A 228 -35.86 -37.77 -1.12
C ILE A 228 -35.77 -37.71 0.42
N PRO A 229 -34.70 -37.10 0.96
CA PRO A 229 -34.56 -36.88 2.39
C PRO A 229 -35.27 -35.59 2.86
N PHE A 230 -35.76 -35.59 4.10
CA PHE A 230 -36.35 -34.40 4.71
C PHE A 230 -35.30 -33.36 5.09
N GLY A 231 -35.65 -32.07 4.99
CA GLY A 231 -34.80 -30.95 5.39
C GLY A 231 -33.58 -30.71 4.49
N LYS A 232 -33.50 -31.36 3.33
CA LYS A 232 -32.42 -31.22 2.36
C LYS A 232 -32.95 -30.73 1.01
N LEU A 233 -32.09 -30.06 0.24
CA LEU A 233 -32.41 -29.65 -1.13
C LEU A 233 -32.37 -30.86 -2.07
N THR A 234 -33.48 -31.14 -2.75
CA THR A 234 -33.58 -32.20 -3.77
C THR A 234 -33.88 -31.58 -5.14
N ILE A 235 -33.12 -31.94 -6.16
CA ILE A 235 -33.31 -31.46 -7.54
C ILE A 235 -33.94 -32.59 -8.37
N ILE A 236 -35.07 -32.30 -9.03
CA ILE A 236 -35.74 -33.23 -9.96
C ILE A 236 -35.39 -32.83 -11.39
N GLN A 237 -34.63 -33.69 -12.09
CA GLN A 237 -34.18 -33.47 -13.46
C GLN A 237 -34.63 -34.60 -14.39
N GLY A 238 -34.89 -34.28 -15.66
CA GLY A 238 -35.40 -35.18 -16.70
C GLY A 238 -35.64 -34.38 -17.99
N ASN A 239 -35.94 -35.02 -19.12
CA ASN A 239 -36.10 -34.33 -20.41
C ASN A 239 -37.45 -33.59 -20.53
N PRO A 240 -37.56 -32.52 -21.33
CA PRO A 240 -38.82 -31.82 -21.55
C PRO A 240 -39.97 -32.79 -21.91
N GLY A 241 -41.14 -32.63 -21.29
CA GLY A 241 -42.31 -33.50 -21.54
C GLY A 241 -42.38 -34.80 -20.74
N GLU A 242 -41.33 -35.22 -20.03
CA GLU A 242 -41.32 -36.51 -19.29
C GLU A 242 -42.06 -36.49 -17.93
N GLY A 243 -43.01 -35.58 -17.74
CA GLY A 243 -43.87 -35.62 -16.55
C GLY A 243 -43.24 -35.19 -15.21
N LYS A 244 -42.10 -34.49 -15.21
CA LYS A 244 -41.49 -33.90 -13.98
C LYS A 244 -42.49 -33.11 -13.14
N THR A 245 -43.26 -32.24 -13.78
CA THR A 245 -44.29 -31.42 -13.11
C THR A 245 -45.39 -32.29 -12.51
N TYR A 246 -45.80 -33.35 -13.21
CA TYR A 246 -46.79 -34.30 -12.73
C TYR A 246 -46.28 -35.08 -11.52
N PHE A 247 -45.04 -35.57 -11.58
CA PHE A 247 -44.39 -36.26 -10.46
C PHE A 247 -44.25 -35.35 -9.23
N ALA A 248 -43.79 -34.10 -9.41
CA ALA A 248 -43.67 -33.13 -8.32
C ALA A 248 -45.03 -32.80 -7.69
N MET A 249 -46.07 -32.58 -8.51
CA MET A 249 -47.44 -32.35 -8.00
C MET A 249 -47.98 -33.56 -7.23
N ARG A 250 -47.76 -34.78 -7.73
CA ARG A 250 -48.20 -36.01 -7.06
C ARG A 250 -47.50 -36.19 -5.71
N LEU A 251 -46.20 -35.93 -5.65
CA LEU A 251 -45.43 -35.96 -4.41
C LEU A 251 -45.97 -34.94 -3.40
N ALA A 252 -46.26 -33.72 -3.84
CA ALA A 252 -46.85 -32.67 -3.00
C ALA A 252 -48.22 -33.09 -2.46
N ALA A 253 -49.10 -33.62 -3.32
CA ALA A 253 -50.43 -34.08 -2.92
C ALA A 253 -50.38 -35.25 -1.91
N ALA A 254 -49.45 -36.19 -2.08
CA ALA A 254 -49.23 -37.29 -1.14
C ALA A 254 -48.79 -36.77 0.24
N CYS A 255 -47.92 -35.76 0.28
CA CYS A 255 -47.51 -35.11 1.53
C CYS A 255 -48.67 -34.43 2.27
N THR A 256 -49.63 -33.84 1.54
CA THR A 256 -50.76 -33.11 2.15
C THR A 256 -51.88 -34.03 2.63
N ASN A 257 -52.12 -35.16 1.96
CA ASN A 257 -53.30 -36.01 2.22
C ASN A 257 -53.07 -37.19 3.18
N ARG A 258 -51.85 -37.37 3.73
CA ARG A 258 -51.48 -38.49 4.64
C ARG A 258 -51.91 -39.89 4.14
N LYS A 259 -52.01 -40.09 2.83
CA LYS A 259 -52.22 -41.41 2.21
C LYS A 259 -50.97 -41.75 1.39
N PRO A 260 -50.44 -42.99 1.52
CA PRO A 260 -49.27 -43.42 0.76
C PRO A 260 -49.51 -43.40 -0.75
#